data_AF-A0A7S3ZUJ1-F1
#
_entry.id   AF-A0A7S3ZUJ1-F1
#
_cell.length_a   1.000
_cell.length_b   1.000
_cell.length_c   1.000
_cell.angle_alpha   90.00
_cell.angle_beta   90.00
_cell.angle_gamma   90.00
#
_symmetry.space_group_name_H-M   'P 1'
#
loop_
_entity.id
_entity.type
_entity.pdbx_description
1 polymer ?
#
loop_
_entity_poly.entity_id
_entity_poly.type
_entity_poly.pdbx_seq_one_letter_code
_entity_poly.pdbx_strand_id
1 'polypeptide(L)'
;CWKTYLGRPEGDSYRQSAMQQLGSGLSAAGHHEEALSVREAELAMLRRLGAPEHHILCTQSNLANTYAAVGRDEEALPMRREVYSGRLNLNGEEHGETLSAANNYAKSLLTLKRSEEAKALLRKTMPVARRVLREEHRITLKMRWNYALALCCDPSATLDDVSEGVSTLEDAGRIARRVLGGAHPTTEGIENALRDAGAALAAREGDCVTSVCEAVAAVNLLDGS
;
A
#
# COMPACT_ATOMS: atom_id res chain seq x y z
N CYS A 1 -3.10 -34.31 5.61
CA CYS A 1 -3.85 -33.16 6.18
C CYS A 1 -2.88 -32.35 7.04
N TRP A 2 -2.43 -31.16 6.63
CA TRP A 2 -1.42 -30.38 7.38
C TRP A 2 -1.86 -30.09 8.83
N LYS A 3 -3.18 -30.10 9.11
CA LYS A 3 -3.77 -29.97 10.45
C LYS A 3 -3.29 -31.05 11.44
N THR A 4 -2.97 -32.26 10.98
CA THR A 4 -2.44 -33.33 11.86
C THR A 4 -1.03 -33.04 12.37
N TYR A 5 -0.36 -32.05 11.78
CA TYR A 5 0.97 -31.65 12.21
C TYR A 5 0.93 -30.68 13.39
N LEU A 6 -0.15 -29.94 13.62
CA LEU A 6 -0.23 -28.83 14.60
C LEU A 6 0.13 -29.19 16.05
N GLY A 7 0.02 -30.46 16.44
CA GLY A 7 0.31 -30.93 17.80
C GLY A 7 1.72 -31.48 18.04
N ARG A 8 2.61 -31.55 17.04
CA ARG A 8 3.94 -32.16 17.21
C ARG A 8 4.98 -31.17 17.75
N PRO A 9 5.78 -31.55 18.76
CA PRO A 9 6.78 -30.68 19.40
C PRO A 9 8.09 -30.51 18.60
N GLU A 10 8.19 -31.09 17.41
CA GLU A 10 9.41 -31.04 16.59
C GLU A 10 9.64 -29.62 16.02
N GLY A 11 10.69 -28.97 16.50
CA GLY A 11 11.16 -27.64 16.07
C GLY A 11 11.95 -27.66 14.76
N ASP A 12 11.43 -28.31 13.72
CA ASP A 12 12.17 -28.47 12.48
C ASP A 12 12.05 -27.25 11.55
N SER A 13 13.19 -26.68 11.17
CA SER A 13 13.28 -25.68 10.08
C SER A 13 12.61 -26.16 8.79
N TYR A 14 12.61 -27.48 8.55
CA TYR A 14 11.89 -28.12 7.45
C TYR A 14 10.37 -27.95 7.54
N ARG A 15 9.81 -28.00 8.75
CA ARG A 15 8.39 -27.80 8.98
C ARG A 15 7.98 -26.36 8.75
N GLN A 16 8.76 -25.41 9.26
CA GLN A 16 8.55 -23.98 8.95
C GLN A 16 8.56 -23.77 7.43
N SER A 17 9.60 -24.26 6.75
CA SER A 17 9.72 -24.14 5.31
C SER A 17 8.54 -24.78 4.57
N ALA A 18 8.08 -25.95 5.02
CA ALA A 18 6.93 -26.62 4.42
C ALA A 18 5.61 -25.83 4.62
N MET A 19 5.38 -25.26 5.81
CA MET A 19 4.20 -24.42 6.07
C MET A 19 4.24 -23.14 5.26
N GLN A 20 5.40 -22.48 5.18
CA GLN A 20 5.60 -21.28 4.36
C GLN A 20 5.30 -21.57 2.88
N GLN A 21 5.84 -22.66 2.35
CA GLN A 21 5.63 -23.07 0.95
C GLN A 21 4.18 -23.46 0.69
N LEU A 22 3.54 -24.17 1.61
CA LEU A 22 2.12 -24.53 1.52
C LEU A 22 1.23 -23.28 1.50
N GLY A 23 1.43 -22.36 2.44
CA GLY A 23 0.64 -21.13 2.51
C GLY A 23 0.83 -20.25 1.25
N SER A 24 2.05 -20.21 0.72
CA SER A 24 2.37 -19.50 -0.53
C SER A 24 1.70 -20.16 -1.74
N GLY A 25 1.78 -21.48 -1.86
CA GLY A 25 1.13 -22.24 -2.93
C GLY A 25 -0.40 -22.10 -2.90
N LEU A 26 -1.02 -22.23 -1.72
CA LEU A 26 -2.47 -22.05 -1.55
C LEU A 26 -2.91 -20.63 -1.94
N SER A 27 -2.12 -19.62 -1.59
CA SER A 27 -2.42 -18.23 -1.98
C SER A 27 -2.33 -18.01 -3.47
N ALA A 28 -1.29 -18.56 -4.11
CA ALA A 28 -1.09 -18.46 -5.55
C ALA A 28 -2.21 -19.17 -6.33
N ALA A 29 -2.74 -20.25 -5.77
CA ALA A 29 -3.87 -20.99 -6.32
C ALA A 29 -5.25 -20.39 -5.96
N GLY A 30 -5.31 -19.26 -5.23
CA GLY A 30 -6.58 -18.60 -4.87
C GLY A 30 -7.31 -19.22 -3.68
N HIS A 31 -6.75 -20.24 -3.03
CA HIS A 31 -7.30 -20.87 -1.82
C HIS A 31 -7.00 -20.02 -0.57
N HIS A 32 -7.50 -18.79 -0.54
CA HIS A 32 -7.11 -17.80 0.47
C HIS A 32 -7.53 -18.16 1.90
N GLU A 33 -8.69 -18.80 2.10
CA GLU A 33 -9.14 -19.28 3.42
C GLU A 33 -8.24 -20.39 3.98
N GLU A 34 -7.81 -21.32 3.12
CA GLU A 34 -6.88 -22.38 3.52
C GLU A 34 -5.48 -21.81 3.78
N ALA A 35 -5.02 -20.88 2.93
CA ALA A 35 -3.76 -20.18 3.14
C ALA A 35 -3.76 -19.39 4.46
N LEU A 36 -4.89 -18.77 4.79
CA LEU A 36 -5.08 -18.02 6.03
C LEU A 36 -4.90 -18.95 7.23
N SER A 37 -5.61 -20.07 7.24
CA SER A 37 -5.51 -21.08 8.29
C SER A 37 -4.07 -21.59 8.48
N VAL A 38 -3.34 -21.83 7.38
CA VAL A 38 -1.94 -22.29 7.44
C VAL A 38 -1.02 -21.21 8.03
N ARG A 39 -1.20 -19.94 7.63
CA ARG A 39 -0.35 -18.83 8.08
C ARG A 39 -0.60 -18.42 9.53
N GLU A 40 -1.84 -18.49 10.00
CA GLU A 40 -2.17 -18.28 11.42
C GLU A 40 -1.47 -19.34 12.29
N ALA A 41 -1.55 -20.60 11.87
CA ALA A 41 -0.86 -21.70 12.54
C ALA A 41 0.67 -21.56 12.51
N GLU A 42 1.23 -21.15 11.37
CA GLU A 42 2.66 -20.89 11.22
C GLU A 42 3.12 -19.80 12.18
N LEU A 43 2.41 -18.67 12.22
CA LEU A 43 2.73 -17.55 13.10
C LEU A 43 2.66 -17.95 14.59
N ALA A 44 1.60 -18.68 14.98
CA ALA A 44 1.46 -19.18 16.34
C ALA A 44 2.60 -20.12 16.73
N MET A 45 3.00 -21.01 15.81
CA MET A 45 4.15 -21.90 16.00
C MET A 45 5.45 -21.12 16.17
N LEU A 46 5.75 -20.15 15.29
CA LEU A 46 6.97 -19.36 15.34
C LEU A 46 7.09 -18.57 16.65
N ARG A 47 5.98 -17.98 17.12
CA ARG A 47 5.93 -17.28 18.41
C ARG A 47 6.17 -18.23 19.59
N ARG A 48 5.55 -19.42 19.59
CA ARG A 48 5.73 -20.43 20.64
C ARG A 48 7.18 -20.95 20.71
N LEU A 49 7.84 -21.07 19.56
CA LEU A 49 9.22 -21.56 19.46
C LEU A 49 10.27 -20.46 19.68
N GLY A 50 9.87 -19.20 19.88
CA GLY A 50 10.81 -18.08 20.01
C GLY A 50 11.68 -17.89 18.77
N ALA A 51 11.09 -18.09 17.57
CA ALA A 51 11.82 -17.98 16.31
C ALA A 51 12.41 -16.57 16.13
N PRO A 52 13.49 -16.41 15.33
CA PRO A 52 14.07 -15.11 15.04
C PRO A 52 13.01 -14.12 14.55
N GLU A 53 13.09 -12.87 15.03
CA GLU A 53 12.10 -11.82 14.74
C GLU A 53 11.87 -11.65 13.23
N HIS A 54 12.94 -11.72 12.43
CA HIS A 54 12.86 -11.69 10.96
C HIS A 54 11.84 -12.70 10.37
N HIS A 55 11.80 -13.93 10.89
CA HIS A 55 10.88 -14.97 10.42
C HIS A 55 9.43 -14.68 10.85
N ILE A 56 9.25 -14.16 12.07
CA ILE A 56 7.94 -13.75 12.58
C ILE A 56 7.39 -12.62 11.71
N LEU A 57 8.18 -11.57 11.45
CA LEU A 57 7.77 -10.42 10.63
C LEU A 57 7.45 -10.83 9.18
N CYS A 58 8.22 -11.76 8.59
CA CYS A 58 7.93 -12.30 7.26
C CYS A 58 6.55 -13.00 7.22
N THR A 59 6.30 -13.87 8.20
CA THR A 59 5.03 -14.60 8.31
C THR A 59 3.85 -13.68 8.58
N GLN A 60 4.02 -12.69 9.47
CA GLN A 60 3.00 -11.66 9.73
C GLN A 60 2.67 -10.85 8.47
N SER A 61 3.68 -10.47 7.68
CA SER A 61 3.47 -9.74 6.42
C SER A 61 2.63 -10.56 5.43
N ASN A 62 2.97 -11.85 5.29
CA ASN A 62 2.23 -12.77 4.43
C ASN A 62 0.81 -13.02 4.94
N LEU A 63 0.62 -13.15 6.26
CA LEU A 63 -0.68 -13.30 6.88
C LEU A 63 -1.57 -12.07 6.61
N ALA A 64 -1.04 -10.86 6.80
CA ALA A 64 -1.74 -9.61 6.49
C ALA A 64 -2.12 -9.50 5.00
N ASN A 65 -1.27 -9.97 4.09
CA ASN A 65 -1.61 -10.04 2.66
C ASN A 65 -2.76 -11.02 2.38
N THR A 66 -2.85 -12.11 3.15
CA THR A 66 -3.95 -13.08 3.04
C THR A 66 -5.26 -12.48 3.53
N TYR A 67 -5.24 -11.82 4.70
CA TYR A 67 -6.41 -11.13 5.23
C TYR A 67 -6.94 -10.10 4.22
N ALA A 68 -6.07 -9.27 3.64
CA ALA A 68 -6.48 -8.32 2.60
C ALA A 68 -7.05 -9.01 1.36
N ALA A 69 -6.53 -10.17 0.95
CA ALA A 69 -7.05 -10.92 -0.20
C ALA A 69 -8.46 -11.49 0.03
N VAL A 70 -8.84 -11.74 1.28
CA VAL A 70 -10.21 -12.16 1.66
C VAL A 70 -11.09 -10.98 2.11
N GLY A 71 -10.67 -9.73 1.87
CA GLY A 71 -11.43 -8.53 2.22
C GLY A 71 -11.44 -8.16 3.71
N ARG A 72 -10.53 -8.75 4.50
CA ARG A 72 -10.39 -8.55 5.95
C ARG A 72 -9.29 -7.51 6.25
N ASP A 73 -9.44 -6.31 5.69
CA ASP A 73 -8.41 -5.26 5.78
C ASP A 73 -8.24 -4.69 7.19
N GLU A 74 -9.28 -4.73 8.02
CA GLU A 74 -9.23 -4.30 9.43
C GLU A 74 -8.31 -5.21 10.26
N GLU A 75 -8.28 -6.51 9.99
CA GLU A 75 -7.33 -7.44 10.61
C GLU A 75 -5.91 -7.31 10.03
N ALA A 76 -5.80 -6.97 8.74
CA ALA A 76 -4.50 -6.79 8.08
C ALA A 76 -3.76 -5.53 8.57
N LEU A 77 -4.49 -4.46 8.88
CA LEU A 77 -3.92 -3.15 9.23
C LEU A 77 -2.99 -3.18 10.47
N PRO A 78 -3.40 -3.67 11.65
CA PRO A 78 -2.53 -3.71 12.82
C PRO A 78 -1.29 -4.58 12.57
N MET A 79 -1.45 -5.70 11.83
CA MET A 79 -0.31 -6.54 11.45
C MET A 79 0.69 -5.81 10.55
N ARG A 80 0.21 -5.04 9.56
CA ARG A 80 1.09 -4.24 8.70
C ARG A 80 1.82 -3.14 9.48
N ARG A 81 1.15 -2.52 10.45
CA ARG A 81 1.78 -1.56 11.38
C ARG A 81 2.89 -2.22 12.20
N GLU A 82 2.61 -3.36 12.82
CA GLU A 82 3.60 -4.13 13.59
C GLU A 82 4.79 -4.54 12.72
N VAL A 83 4.54 -5.03 11.50
CA VAL A 83 5.59 -5.41 10.55
C VAL A 83 6.46 -4.20 10.19
N TYR A 84 5.86 -3.04 9.90
CA TYR A 84 6.63 -1.83 9.61
C TYR A 84 7.48 -1.40 10.81
N SER A 85 6.92 -1.35 12.02
CA SER A 85 7.66 -1.01 13.22
C SER A 85 8.78 -2.00 13.54
N GLY A 86 8.53 -3.31 13.42
CA GLY A 86 9.54 -4.35 13.63
C GLY A 86 10.67 -4.27 12.59
N ARG A 87 10.34 -4.08 11.31
CA ARG A 87 11.36 -3.91 10.25
C ARG A 87 12.17 -2.64 10.43
N LEU A 88 11.54 -1.55 10.85
CA LEU A 88 12.22 -0.31 11.16
C LEU A 88 13.25 -0.49 12.28
N ASN A 89 12.88 -1.22 13.35
CA ASN A 89 13.78 -1.51 14.46
C ASN A 89 14.91 -2.49 14.08
N LEU A 90 14.59 -3.56 13.35
CA LEU A 90 15.53 -4.62 13.02
C LEU A 90 16.52 -4.22 11.91
N ASN A 91 16.03 -3.52 10.88
CA ASN A 91 16.78 -3.28 9.64
C ASN A 91 17.10 -1.79 9.41
N GLY A 92 16.47 -0.88 10.14
CA GLY A 92 16.56 0.56 9.90
C GLY A 92 15.67 1.06 8.76
N GLU A 93 15.61 2.38 8.59
CA GLU A 93 14.71 3.05 7.64
C GLU A 93 15.13 2.94 6.17
N GLU A 94 16.42 2.73 5.91
CA GLU A 94 16.97 2.65 4.55
C GLU A 94 16.79 1.26 3.93
N HIS A 95 16.43 0.26 4.72
CA HIS A 95 16.36 -1.12 4.22
C HIS A 95 15.14 -1.35 3.31
N GLY A 96 15.35 -2.05 2.19
CA GLY A 96 14.31 -2.34 1.20
C GLY A 96 13.05 -3.01 1.78
N GLU A 97 13.22 -3.98 2.68
CA GLU A 97 12.10 -4.61 3.40
C GLU A 97 11.32 -3.63 4.31
N THR A 98 11.99 -2.67 4.94
CA THR A 98 11.32 -1.63 5.75
C THR A 98 10.47 -0.73 4.86
N LEU A 99 11.00 -0.33 3.70
CA LEU A 99 10.29 0.46 2.71
C LEU A 99 9.10 -0.33 2.12
N SER A 100 9.29 -1.62 1.81
CA SER A 100 8.21 -2.52 1.37
C SER A 100 7.08 -2.58 2.41
N ALA A 101 7.44 -2.73 3.69
CA ALA A 101 6.49 -2.75 4.80
C ALA A 101 5.73 -1.42 4.95
N ALA A 102 6.42 -0.29 4.82
CA ALA A 102 5.80 1.04 4.85
C ALA A 102 4.77 1.20 3.72
N ASN A 103 5.13 0.80 2.50
CA ASN A 103 4.21 0.85 1.36
C ASN A 103 2.96 -0.02 1.57
N ASN A 104 3.14 -1.23 2.11
CA ASN A 104 2.01 -2.13 2.38
C ASN A 104 1.10 -1.57 3.48
N TYR A 105 1.68 -0.96 4.53
CA TYR A 105 0.91 -0.29 5.58
C TYR A 105 0.12 0.90 5.01
N ALA A 106 0.74 1.74 4.19
CA ALA A 106 0.07 2.84 3.50
C ALA A 106 -1.08 2.37 2.61
N LYS A 107 -0.88 1.31 1.83
CA LYS A 107 -1.95 0.72 1.00
C LYS A 107 -3.15 0.30 1.86
N SER A 108 -2.90 -0.33 3.00
CA SER A 108 -3.93 -0.76 3.94
C SER A 108 -4.74 0.42 4.49
N LEU A 109 -4.05 1.52 4.84
CA LEU A 109 -4.69 2.75 5.29
C LEU A 109 -5.60 3.32 4.19
N LEU A 110 -5.18 3.31 2.93
CA LEU A 110 -5.99 3.77 1.80
C LEU A 110 -7.25 2.93 1.59
N THR A 111 -7.13 1.60 1.68
CA THR A 111 -8.30 0.71 1.58
C THR A 111 -9.35 1.06 2.63
N LEU A 112 -8.90 1.40 3.85
CA LEU A 112 -9.76 1.81 4.97
C LEU A 112 -10.08 3.31 4.99
N LYS A 113 -9.84 4.03 3.88
CA LYS A 113 -10.13 5.47 3.73
C LYS A 113 -9.41 6.38 4.73
N ARG A 114 -8.27 5.94 5.26
CA ARG A 114 -7.38 6.71 6.16
C ARG A 114 -6.29 7.42 5.35
N SER A 115 -6.71 8.25 4.40
CA SER A 115 -5.84 8.92 3.42
C SER A 115 -4.77 9.81 4.07
N GLU A 116 -5.11 10.56 5.12
CA GLU A 116 -4.15 11.44 5.81
C GLU A 116 -2.97 10.68 6.44
N GLU A 117 -3.24 9.54 7.07
CA GLU A 117 -2.19 8.72 7.66
C GLU A 117 -1.30 8.07 6.59
N ALA A 118 -1.91 7.62 5.49
CA ALA A 118 -1.17 7.09 4.35
C ALA A 118 -0.27 8.18 3.72
N LYS A 119 -0.81 9.39 3.52
CA LYS A 119 -0.09 10.56 3.00
C LYS A 119 1.11 10.90 3.88
N ALA A 120 0.90 11.00 5.19
CA ALA A 120 1.98 11.31 6.15
C ALA A 120 3.09 10.25 6.13
N LEU A 121 2.73 8.96 6.11
CA LEU A 121 3.69 7.85 6.05
C LEU A 121 4.50 7.85 4.76
N LEU A 122 3.84 8.04 3.61
CA LEU A 122 4.49 8.03 2.30
C LEU A 122 5.34 9.26 2.07
N ARG A 123 4.90 10.44 2.53
CA ARG A 123 5.70 11.67 2.48
C ARG A 123 7.02 11.53 3.25
N LYS A 124 7.03 10.75 4.36
CA LYS A 124 8.26 10.42 5.10
C LYS A 124 9.13 9.38 4.40
N THR A 125 8.56 8.32 3.85
CA THR A 125 9.31 7.12 3.41
C THR A 125 9.71 7.14 1.94
N MET A 126 8.95 7.81 1.07
CA MET A 126 9.21 7.87 -0.37
C MET A 126 10.55 8.56 -0.71
N PRO A 127 10.97 9.67 -0.06
CA PRO A 127 12.30 10.25 -0.31
C PRO A 127 13.45 9.28 0.01
N VAL A 128 13.29 8.44 1.04
CA VAL A 128 14.27 7.41 1.40
C VAL A 128 14.30 6.31 0.33
N ALA A 129 13.13 5.83 -0.11
CA ALA A 129 13.04 4.85 -1.19
C ALA A 129 13.68 5.37 -2.49
N ARG A 130 13.43 6.63 -2.85
CA ARG A 130 14.07 7.27 -4.01
C ARG A 130 15.60 7.29 -3.88
N ARG A 131 16.13 7.63 -2.69
CA ARG A 131 17.58 7.67 -2.47
C ARG A 131 18.22 6.29 -2.53
N VAL A 132 17.62 5.29 -1.85
CA VAL A 132 18.22 3.97 -1.66
C VAL A 132 17.92 3.02 -2.84
N LEU A 133 16.65 2.93 -3.23
CA LEU A 133 16.20 1.99 -4.26
C LEU A 133 16.22 2.58 -5.68
N ARG A 134 16.33 3.91 -5.80
CA ARG A 134 16.17 4.68 -7.06
C ARG A 134 14.72 4.76 -7.54
N GLU A 135 14.48 5.62 -8.51
CA GLU A 135 13.14 5.96 -9.03
C GLU A 135 12.52 4.80 -9.83
N GLU A 136 13.37 4.04 -10.51
CA GLU A 136 12.98 2.93 -11.38
C GLU A 136 12.52 1.69 -10.60
N HIS A 137 12.81 1.65 -9.30
CA HIS A 137 12.51 0.48 -8.50
C HIS A 137 11.02 0.33 -8.25
N ARG A 138 10.53 -0.91 -8.39
CA ARG A 138 9.10 -1.25 -8.27
C ARG A 138 8.47 -0.78 -6.95
N ILE A 139 9.21 -0.80 -5.84
CA ILE A 139 8.70 -0.31 -4.55
C ILE A 139 8.52 1.21 -4.59
N THR A 140 9.49 1.96 -5.12
CA THR A 140 9.40 3.42 -5.25
C THR A 140 8.21 3.81 -6.14
N LEU A 141 8.03 3.14 -7.28
CA LEU A 141 6.88 3.36 -8.16
C LEU A 141 5.53 3.08 -7.46
N LYS A 142 5.43 2.00 -6.68
CA LYS A 142 4.23 1.69 -5.90
C LYS A 142 3.97 2.72 -4.79
N MET A 143 5.02 3.21 -4.13
CA MET A 143 4.89 4.28 -3.13
C MET A 143 4.35 5.56 -3.75
N ARG A 144 4.88 5.96 -4.92
CA ARG A 144 4.40 7.13 -5.67
C ARG A 144 2.94 6.99 -6.08
N TRP A 145 2.57 5.82 -6.58
CA TRP A 145 1.18 5.50 -6.90
C TRP A 145 0.28 5.65 -5.66
N ASN A 146 0.62 4.99 -4.55
CA ASN A 146 -0.17 5.08 -3.32
C ASN A 146 -0.16 6.50 -2.74
N TYR A 147 0.90 7.28 -2.91
CA TYR A 147 0.98 8.66 -2.43
C TYR A 147 0.03 9.56 -3.21
N ALA A 148 0.01 9.42 -4.54
CA ALA A 148 -0.95 10.13 -5.37
C ALA A 148 -2.40 9.72 -5.07
N LEU A 149 -2.68 8.43 -4.84
CA LEU A 149 -3.99 8.00 -4.37
C LEU A 149 -4.35 8.62 -3.02
N ALA A 150 -3.39 8.73 -2.09
CA ALA A 150 -3.62 9.39 -0.80
C ALA A 150 -3.97 10.87 -0.96
N LEU A 151 -3.33 11.56 -1.90
CA LEU A 151 -3.63 12.95 -2.22
C LEU A 151 -5.01 13.11 -2.90
N CYS A 152 -5.32 12.27 -3.90
CA CYS A 152 -6.55 12.42 -4.68
C CYS A 152 -7.80 11.88 -3.97
N CYS A 153 -7.66 10.86 -3.11
CA CYS A 153 -8.78 10.23 -2.41
C CYS A 153 -9.03 10.81 -1.01
N ASP A 154 -8.29 11.82 -0.57
CA ASP A 154 -8.61 12.55 0.65
C ASP A 154 -9.88 13.40 0.44
N PRO A 155 -10.95 13.23 1.25
CA PRO A 155 -12.12 14.10 1.19
C PRO A 155 -11.80 15.58 1.41
N SER A 156 -10.71 15.91 2.13
CA SER A 156 -10.24 17.28 2.32
C SER A 156 -9.19 17.73 1.30
N ALA A 157 -8.93 16.95 0.26
CA ALA A 157 -7.92 17.28 -0.74
C ALA A 157 -8.21 18.64 -1.39
N THR A 158 -7.22 19.51 -1.40
CA THR A 158 -7.24 20.78 -2.12
C THR A 158 -7.04 20.57 -3.63
N LEU A 159 -7.23 21.62 -4.43
CA LEU A 159 -6.87 21.59 -5.85
C LEU A 159 -5.37 21.31 -6.05
N ASP A 160 -4.54 21.86 -5.17
CA ASP A 160 -3.08 21.66 -5.18
C ASP A 160 -2.72 20.21 -4.86
N ASP A 161 -3.38 19.57 -3.88
CA ASP A 161 -3.16 18.16 -3.56
C ASP A 161 -3.46 17.25 -4.77
N VAL A 162 -4.60 17.48 -5.45
CA VAL A 162 -4.96 16.68 -6.64
C VAL A 162 -4.00 16.94 -7.79
N SER A 163 -3.58 18.19 -7.99
CA SER A 163 -2.57 18.56 -8.99
C SER A 163 -1.22 17.89 -8.72
N GLU A 164 -0.77 17.87 -7.45
CA GLU A 164 0.43 17.15 -7.03
C GLU A 164 0.29 15.64 -7.27
N GLY A 165 -0.90 15.08 -6.98
CA GLY A 165 -1.21 13.67 -7.22
C GLY A 165 -1.14 13.30 -8.72
N VAL A 166 -1.74 14.10 -9.59
CA VAL A 166 -1.69 13.93 -11.05
C VAL A 166 -0.25 13.99 -11.55
N SER A 167 0.50 15.04 -11.20
CA SER A 167 1.92 15.19 -11.59
C SER A 167 2.77 14.00 -11.11
N THR A 168 2.53 13.53 -9.88
CA THR A 168 3.22 12.35 -9.33
C THR A 168 2.94 11.09 -10.16
N LEU A 169 1.69 10.89 -10.61
CA LEU A 169 1.29 9.75 -11.44
C LEU A 169 1.81 9.85 -12.87
N GLU A 170 1.85 11.04 -13.46
CA GLU A 170 2.43 11.26 -14.79
C GLU A 170 3.91 10.85 -14.81
N ASP A 171 4.68 11.36 -13.86
CA ASP A 171 6.09 11.03 -13.72
C ASP A 171 6.31 9.53 -13.44
N ALA A 172 5.57 8.97 -12.48
CA ALA A 172 5.67 7.55 -12.14
C ALA A 172 5.27 6.65 -13.32
N GLY A 173 4.23 7.04 -14.07
CA GLY A 173 3.74 6.32 -15.25
C GLY A 173 4.76 6.33 -16.39
N ARG A 174 5.41 7.47 -16.65
CA ARG A 174 6.51 7.55 -17.63
C ARG A 174 7.66 6.60 -17.29
N ILE A 175 8.09 6.60 -16.02
CA ILE A 175 9.19 5.73 -15.56
C ILE A 175 8.76 4.27 -15.60
N ALA A 176 7.58 3.93 -15.09
CA ALA A 176 7.03 2.58 -15.08
C ALA A 176 6.92 2.01 -16.50
N ARG A 177 6.40 2.78 -17.45
CA ARG A 177 6.31 2.38 -18.86
C ARG A 177 7.68 2.09 -19.47
N ARG A 178 8.70 2.92 -19.17
CA ARG A 178 10.07 2.72 -19.66
C ARG A 178 10.73 1.47 -19.06
N VAL A 179 10.56 1.22 -17.77
CA VAL A 179 11.31 0.19 -17.03
C VAL A 179 10.59 -1.17 -17.04
N LEU A 180 9.26 -1.16 -16.91
CA LEU A 180 8.44 -2.36 -16.75
C LEU A 180 7.64 -2.70 -18.03
N GLY A 181 7.49 -1.74 -18.94
CA GLY A 181 6.61 -1.85 -20.10
C GLY A 181 5.17 -1.43 -19.81
N GLY A 182 4.40 -1.17 -20.88
CA GLY A 182 3.01 -0.72 -20.79
C GLY A 182 2.05 -1.76 -20.20
N ALA A 183 2.21 -3.03 -20.57
CA ALA A 183 1.35 -4.14 -20.14
C ALA A 183 1.66 -4.67 -18.72
N HIS A 184 2.61 -4.06 -18.01
CA HIS A 184 2.91 -4.50 -16.65
C HIS A 184 1.83 -4.02 -15.69
N PRO A 185 1.30 -4.86 -14.77
CA PRO A 185 0.16 -4.49 -13.92
C PRO A 185 0.36 -3.23 -13.07
N THR A 186 1.61 -2.90 -12.70
CA THR A 186 1.91 -1.64 -11.99
C THR A 186 1.81 -0.42 -12.90
N THR A 187 2.21 -0.54 -14.17
CA THR A 187 2.09 0.54 -15.15
C THR A 187 0.62 0.80 -15.46
N GLU A 188 -0.15 -0.24 -15.77
CA GLU A 188 -1.59 -0.13 -16.03
C GLU A 188 -2.34 0.47 -14.83
N GLY A 189 -1.98 0.03 -13.62
CA GLY A 189 -2.57 0.56 -12.39
C GLY A 189 -2.31 2.07 -12.18
N ILE A 190 -1.07 2.52 -12.43
CA ILE A 190 -0.73 3.95 -12.39
C ILE A 190 -1.48 4.74 -13.46
N GLU A 191 -1.55 4.22 -14.69
CA GLU A 191 -2.22 4.89 -15.81
C GLU A 191 -3.75 4.99 -15.60
N ASN A 192 -4.36 3.98 -14.99
CA ASN A 192 -5.76 4.03 -14.59
C ASN A 192 -5.98 5.07 -13.49
N ALA A 193 -5.15 5.07 -12.45
CA ALA A 193 -5.23 6.09 -11.40
C ALA A 193 -5.00 7.51 -11.94
N LEU A 194 -4.11 7.68 -12.93
CA LEU A 194 -3.87 8.96 -13.60
C LEU A 194 -5.12 9.45 -14.33
N ARG A 195 -5.83 8.56 -15.04
CA ARG A 195 -7.08 8.89 -15.72
C ARG A 195 -8.15 9.35 -14.72
N ASP A 196 -8.31 8.63 -13.62
CA ASP A 196 -9.28 8.94 -12.58
C ASP A 196 -8.95 10.27 -11.87
N ALA A 197 -7.67 10.48 -11.53
CA ALA A 197 -7.19 11.70 -10.90
C ALA A 197 -7.32 12.92 -11.83
N GLY A 198 -7.04 12.77 -13.12
CA GLY A 198 -7.20 13.82 -14.12
C GLY A 198 -8.67 14.22 -14.32
N ALA A 199 -9.58 13.24 -14.32
CA ALA A 199 -11.02 13.52 -14.35
C ALA A 199 -11.49 14.27 -13.09
N ALA A 200 -10.99 13.87 -11.91
CA ALA A 200 -11.29 14.55 -10.65
C ALA A 200 -10.72 15.98 -10.61
N LEU A 201 -9.54 16.21 -11.18
CA LEU A 201 -8.93 17.54 -11.28
C LEU A 201 -9.79 18.46 -12.16
N ALA A 202 -10.14 18.01 -13.37
CA ALA A 202 -10.94 18.79 -14.31
C ALA A 202 -12.33 19.16 -13.74
N ALA A 203 -12.96 18.25 -12.99
CA ALA A 203 -14.23 18.53 -12.31
C ALA A 203 -14.09 19.66 -11.29
N ARG A 204 -13.04 19.62 -10.46
CA ARG A 204 -12.78 20.63 -9.41
C ARG A 204 -12.39 21.99 -10.00
N GLU A 205 -11.64 22.01 -11.09
CA GLU A 205 -11.32 23.25 -11.81
C GLU A 205 -12.60 23.88 -12.40
N GLY A 206 -13.49 23.06 -12.98
CA GLY A 206 -14.78 23.50 -13.49
C GLY A 206 -15.66 24.13 -12.40
N ASP A 207 -15.81 23.46 -11.27
CA ASP A 207 -16.59 23.96 -10.12
C ASP A 207 -16.03 25.28 -9.57
N CYS A 208 -14.70 25.42 -9.53
CA CYS A 208 -14.03 26.64 -9.09
C CYS A 208 -14.33 27.82 -10.05
N VAL A 209 -14.24 27.59 -11.36
CA VAL A 209 -14.54 28.62 -12.37
C VAL A 209 -16.00 29.04 -12.29
N THR A 210 -16.94 28.10 -12.14
CA THR A 210 -18.38 28.43 -12.00
C THR A 210 -18.65 29.22 -10.72
N SER A 211 -18.09 28.82 -9.58
CA SER A 211 -18.21 29.53 -8.29
C SER A 211 -17.65 30.96 -8.34
N VAL A 212 -16.49 31.15 -8.98
CA VAL A 212 -15.92 32.50 -9.18
C VAL A 212 -16.79 33.34 -10.10
N CYS A 213 -17.32 32.78 -11.19
CA CYS A 213 -18.23 33.49 -12.09
C CYS A 213 -19.54 33.91 -11.39
N GLU A 214 -20.13 33.05 -10.55
CA GLU A 214 -21.32 33.37 -9.75
C GLU A 214 -21.03 34.45 -8.71
N ALA A 215 -19.88 34.37 -8.02
CA ALA A 215 -19.46 35.38 -7.05
C ALA A 215 -19.23 36.75 -7.70
N VAL A 216 -18.57 36.80 -8.87
CA VAL A 216 -18.38 38.05 -9.64
C VAL A 216 -19.71 38.61 -10.13
N ALA A 217 -20.65 37.76 -10.59
CA ALA A 217 -21.98 38.19 -10.98
C ALA A 217 -22.79 38.76 -9.79
N ALA A 218 -22.66 38.18 -8.59
CA ALA A 218 -23.33 38.65 -7.38
C ALA A 218 -22.76 40.01 -6.89
N VAL A 219 -21.44 40.22 -6.98
CA VAL A 219 -20.81 41.51 -6.63
C VAL A 219 -21.25 42.63 -7.59
N ASN A 220 -21.32 42.36 -8.90
CA ASN A 220 -21.75 43.35 -9.89
C ASN A 220 -23.23 43.75 -9.75
N LEU A 221 -24.07 42.92 -9.14
CA LEU A 221 -25.48 43.26 -8.85
C LEU A 221 -25.64 44.16 -7.62
N LEU A 222 -24.66 44.18 -6.70
CA LEU A 222 -24.70 44.99 -5.49
C LEU A 222 -24.13 46.41 -5.71
N ASP A 223 -23.16 46.58 -6.61
CA ASP A 223 -22.57 47.89 -6.96
C ASP A 223 -23.39 48.68 -8.00
N GLY A 224 -24.49 48.11 -8.52
CA GLY A 224 -25.37 48.71 -9.52
C GLY A 224 -26.67 49.35 -8.99
N SER A 225 -26.83 49.49 -7.66
CA SER A 225 -28.03 50.05 -7.01
C SER A 225 -27.79 51.43 -6.39
#